data_AF-A0AA37Q7H6-F1
#
_entry.id   AF-A0AA37Q7H6-F1
#
_cell.length_a   1.000
_cell.length_b   1.000
_cell.length_c   1.000
_cell.angle_alpha   90.00
_cell.angle_beta   90.00
_cell.angle_gamma   90.00
#
_symmetry.space_group_name_H-M   'P 1'
#
loop_
_entity.id
_entity.type
_entity.pdbx_description
1 polymer ?
#
loop_
_entity_poly.entity_id
_entity_poly.type
_entity_poly.pdbx_seq_one_letter_code
_entity_poly.pdbx_strand_id
1 'polypeptide(L)'
;MLRVLADGEDRHRIEDATGREVGWIRGRIIGLCGFADERHAIAATAPAWRALDAVLRRTFAGWPRYAPAFDALRVIHDGIDEWLSDGHTRLALVLRAPHDTHVDAPHAYGLTLAFALPSYAHEGLAVAAAQLMGEAVHALASEAAPRVTSDAA
;
A
#
# COMPACT_ATOMS: atom_id res chain seq x y z
N MET A 1 -3.85 14.63 -5.09
CA MET A 1 -2.68 14.27 -5.92
C MET A 1 -1.57 13.88 -4.98
N LEU A 2 -0.98 12.70 -5.18
CA LEU A 2 0.13 12.21 -4.36
C LEU A 2 1.47 12.77 -4.84
N ARG A 3 2.38 12.98 -3.90
CA ARG A 3 3.77 13.40 -4.17
C ARG A 3 4.71 12.28 -3.78
N VAL A 4 5.73 12.04 -4.61
CA VAL A 4 6.82 11.12 -4.31
C VAL A 4 8.08 11.96 -4.18
N LEU A 5 8.68 11.94 -2.99
CA LEU A 5 9.83 12.75 -2.62
C LEU A 5 11.01 11.83 -2.32
N ALA A 6 12.20 12.16 -2.82
CA ALA A 6 13.41 11.42 -2.47
C ALA A 6 13.73 11.60 -0.97
N ASP A 7 14.06 10.49 -0.29
CA ASP A 7 14.32 10.40 1.16
C ASP A 7 15.64 9.62 1.44
N GLY A 8 16.59 9.75 0.51
CA GLY A 8 17.89 9.09 0.53
C GLY A 8 18.08 8.11 -0.63
N GLU A 9 19.22 7.43 -0.62
CA GLU A 9 19.56 6.41 -1.62
C GLU A 9 18.54 5.27 -1.62
N ASP A 10 17.94 4.99 -2.78
CA ASP A 10 16.87 4.01 -2.98
C ASP A 10 15.66 4.17 -2.04
N ARG A 11 15.41 5.39 -1.55
CA ARG A 11 14.31 5.69 -0.63
C ARG A 11 13.47 6.85 -1.13
N HIS A 12 12.16 6.66 -1.09
CA HIS A 12 11.20 7.72 -1.36
C HIS A 12 10.10 7.71 -0.31
N ARG A 13 9.63 8.91 0.04
CA ARG A 13 8.43 9.13 0.83
C ARG A 13 7.26 9.46 -0.10
N ILE A 14 6.09 8.91 0.18
CA ILE A 14 4.85 9.19 -0.54
C ILE A 14 3.97 10.03 0.37
N GLU A 15 3.61 11.22 -0.08
CA GLU A 15 2.75 12.15 0.66
C GLU A 15 1.44 12.38 -0.08
N ASP A 16 0.36 12.59 0.67
CA ASP A 16 -0.90 13.09 0.13
C ASP A 16 -0.87 14.61 -0.11
N ALA A 17 -2.01 15.15 -0.56
CA ALA A 17 -2.13 16.58 -0.84
C ALA A 17 -2.00 17.47 0.41
N THR A 18 -2.17 16.90 1.61
CA THR A 18 -2.03 17.60 2.90
C THR A 18 -0.59 17.56 3.43
N GLY A 19 0.30 16.85 2.75
CA GLY A 19 1.68 16.61 3.20
C GLY A 19 1.78 15.48 4.22
N ARG A 20 0.70 14.72 4.46
CA ARG A 20 0.73 13.54 5.31
C ARG A 20 1.40 12.40 4.55
N GLU A 21 2.32 11.71 5.20
CA GLU A 21 2.89 10.47 4.66
C GLU A 21 1.81 9.38 4.57
N VAL A 22 1.65 8.83 3.38
CA VAL A 22 0.71 7.74 3.08
C VAL A 22 1.43 6.47 2.59
N GLY A 23 2.76 6.52 2.49
CA GLY A 23 3.57 5.38 2.12
C GLY A 23 5.01 5.73 1.86
N TRP A 24 5.77 4.73 1.44
CA TRP A 24 7.18 4.84 1.14
C TRP A 24 7.59 3.84 0.06
N ILE A 25 8.75 4.09 -0.55
CA ILE A 25 9.47 3.16 -1.41
C ILE A 25 10.83 2.94 -0.76
N ARG A 26 11.24 1.68 -0.57
CA ARG A 26 12.58 1.30 -0.10
C ARG A 26 13.10 0.19 -0.98
N GLY A 27 14.02 0.52 -1.87
CA GLY A 27 14.47 -0.35 -2.95
C GLY A 27 13.29 -0.83 -3.81
N ARG A 28 12.99 -2.13 -3.74
CA ARG A 28 11.91 -2.78 -4.50
C ARG A 28 10.66 -3.04 -3.67
N ILE A 29 10.51 -2.40 -2.53
CA ILE A 29 9.35 -2.57 -1.66
C ILE A 29 8.57 -1.26 -1.61
N ILE A 30 7.27 -1.34 -1.82
CA ILE A 30 6.32 -0.23 -1.68
C ILE A 30 5.51 -0.47 -0.42
N GLY A 31 5.64 0.41 0.57
CA GLY A 31 4.82 0.44 1.77
C GLY A 31 3.67 1.42 1.62
N LEU A 32 2.44 1.00 1.90
CA LEU A 32 1.28 1.87 2.06
C LEU A 32 0.93 1.94 3.55
N CYS A 33 0.84 3.15 4.10
CA CYS A 33 0.74 3.38 5.54
C CYS A 33 -0.63 3.97 5.94
N GLY A 34 -0.91 3.94 7.25
CA GLY A 34 -2.04 4.69 7.82
C GLY A 34 -3.33 3.89 7.99
N PHE A 35 -3.28 2.56 7.95
CA PHE A 35 -4.45 1.72 8.19
C PHE A 35 -4.71 1.57 9.70
N ALA A 36 -5.89 1.95 10.16
CA ALA A 36 -6.21 1.95 11.59
C ALA A 36 -6.22 0.54 12.21
N ASP A 37 -6.63 -0.46 11.44
CA ASP A 37 -6.76 -1.84 11.87
C ASP A 37 -6.61 -2.81 10.68
N GLU A 38 -6.65 -4.11 10.98
CA GLU A 38 -6.53 -5.18 9.99
C GLU A 38 -7.65 -5.14 8.94
N ARG A 39 -8.87 -4.77 9.32
CA ARG A 39 -10.00 -4.71 8.39
C ARG A 39 -9.76 -3.63 7.33
N HIS A 40 -9.27 -2.45 7.73
CA HIS A 40 -8.92 -1.39 6.80
C HIS A 40 -7.76 -1.80 5.89
N ALA A 41 -6.75 -2.50 6.42
CA ALA A 41 -5.63 -3.01 5.62
C ALA A 41 -6.11 -4.06 4.59
N ILE A 42 -6.94 -5.03 5.00
CA ILE A 42 -7.55 -6.02 4.09
C ILE A 42 -8.34 -5.32 2.98
N ALA A 43 -9.20 -4.36 3.33
CA ALA A 43 -10.01 -3.64 2.36
C ALA A 43 -9.16 -2.86 1.34
N ALA A 44 -8.05 -2.27 1.78
CA ALA A 44 -7.13 -1.53 0.91
C ALA A 44 -6.29 -2.42 -0.02
N THR A 45 -6.19 -3.72 0.28
CA THR A 45 -5.33 -4.63 -0.50
C THR A 45 -5.83 -4.83 -1.91
N ALA A 46 -7.14 -5.01 -2.11
CA ALA A 46 -7.67 -5.23 -3.45
C ALA A 46 -7.40 -4.07 -4.43
N PRO A 47 -7.69 -2.79 -4.09
CA PRO A 47 -7.34 -1.68 -4.96
C PRO A 47 -5.83 -1.51 -5.13
N ALA A 48 -5.04 -1.65 -4.06
CA ALA A 48 -3.58 -1.56 -4.13
C ALA A 48 -2.99 -2.63 -5.07
N TRP A 49 -3.38 -3.89 -4.92
CA TRP A 49 -2.92 -4.99 -5.76
C TRP A 49 -3.32 -4.79 -7.22
N ARG A 50 -4.57 -4.39 -7.49
CA ARG A 50 -5.04 -4.16 -8.87
C ARG A 50 -4.25 -3.04 -9.55
N ALA A 51 -3.94 -1.96 -8.83
CA ALA A 51 -3.11 -0.88 -9.34
C ALA A 51 -1.68 -1.36 -9.65
N LEU A 52 -1.09 -2.15 -8.74
CA LEU A 52 0.22 -2.76 -8.95
C LEU A 52 0.23 -3.71 -10.15
N ASP A 53 -0.72 -4.64 -10.22
CA ASP A 53 -0.85 -5.62 -11.31
C ASP A 53 -1.02 -4.92 -12.66
N ALA A 54 -1.81 -3.84 -12.74
CA ALA A 54 -1.97 -3.05 -13.96
C ALA A 54 -0.64 -2.44 -14.44
N VAL A 55 0.16 -1.90 -13.52
CA VAL A 55 1.48 -1.33 -13.81
C VAL A 55 2.46 -2.40 -14.27
N LEU A 56 2.49 -3.55 -13.59
CA LEU A 56 3.37 -4.66 -13.92
C LEU A 56 3.01 -5.27 -15.29
N ARG A 57 1.72 -5.46 -15.59
CA ARG A 57 1.27 -5.99 -16.90
C ARG A 57 1.58 -5.06 -18.05
N ARG A 58 1.49 -3.74 -17.85
CA ARG A 58 1.84 -2.76 -18.88
C ARG A 58 3.34 -2.77 -19.19
N THR A 59 4.16 -3.03 -18.18
CA THR A 59 5.62 -2.95 -18.29
C THR A 59 6.24 -4.28 -18.73
N PHE A 60 5.67 -5.40 -18.28
CA PHE A 60 6.22 -6.73 -18.48
C PHE A 60 5.20 -7.66 -19.15
N ALA A 61 5.39 -7.92 -20.45
CA ALA A 61 4.49 -8.78 -21.21
C ALA A 61 4.38 -10.22 -20.66
N GLY A 62 5.42 -10.71 -19.97
CA GLY A 62 5.45 -12.02 -19.32
C GLY A 62 4.92 -12.04 -17.88
N TRP A 63 4.34 -10.94 -17.38
CA TRP A 63 3.83 -10.88 -16.01
C TRP A 63 2.71 -11.93 -15.79
N PRO A 64 2.78 -12.74 -14.71
CA PRO A 64 1.77 -13.77 -14.46
C PRO A 64 0.36 -13.20 -14.36
N ARG A 65 -0.63 -13.92 -14.91
CA ARG A 65 -2.05 -13.56 -14.82
C ARG A 65 -2.67 -14.06 -13.51
N TYR A 66 -2.03 -13.74 -12.39
CA TYR A 66 -2.56 -14.09 -11.08
C TYR A 66 -3.74 -13.18 -10.71
N ALA A 67 -4.84 -13.77 -10.28
CA ALA A 67 -6.00 -13.06 -9.78
C ALA A 67 -6.24 -13.49 -8.33
N PRO A 68 -5.91 -12.65 -7.34
CA PRO A 68 -6.07 -13.02 -5.95
C PRO A 68 -7.53 -13.25 -5.57
N ALA A 69 -7.77 -14.22 -4.69
CA ALA A 69 -9.09 -14.46 -4.11
C ALA A 69 -9.34 -13.44 -2.98
N PHE A 70 -9.77 -12.22 -3.34
CA PHE A 70 -9.90 -11.13 -2.38
C PHE A 70 -10.86 -11.42 -1.22
N ASP A 71 -11.89 -12.24 -1.44
CA ASP A 71 -12.85 -12.66 -0.40
C ASP A 71 -12.24 -13.66 0.60
N ALA A 72 -11.08 -14.25 0.28
CA ALA A 72 -10.35 -15.19 1.12
C ALA A 72 -9.12 -14.56 1.80
N LEU A 73 -8.94 -13.24 1.68
CA LEU A 73 -7.84 -12.52 2.29
C LEU A 73 -7.89 -12.63 3.81
N ARG A 74 -6.73 -12.96 4.37
CA ARG A 74 -6.53 -13.04 5.82
C ARG A 74 -5.08 -12.74 6.16
N VAL A 75 -4.86 -12.19 7.35
CA VAL A 75 -3.52 -12.11 7.90
C VAL A 75 -3.12 -13.49 8.43
N ILE A 76 -1.96 -13.95 7.99
CA ILE A 76 -1.31 -15.18 8.45
C ILE A 76 0.02 -14.81 9.10
N HIS A 77 0.43 -15.58 10.10
CA HIS A 77 1.73 -15.44 10.74
C HIS A 77 2.69 -16.47 10.15
N ASP A 78 3.85 -16.05 9.69
CA ASP A 78 4.95 -16.92 9.27
C ASP A 78 6.22 -16.55 10.03
N GLY A 79 6.47 -17.27 11.12
CA GLY A 79 7.55 -16.96 12.05
C GLY A 79 7.31 -15.61 12.74
N ILE A 80 8.21 -14.65 12.50
CA ILE A 80 8.14 -13.29 13.05
C ILE A 80 7.37 -12.32 12.15
N ASP A 81 7.05 -12.74 10.93
CA ASP A 81 6.45 -11.89 9.92
C ASP A 81 4.94 -12.14 9.82
N GLU A 82 4.18 -11.07 9.68
CA GLU A 82 2.75 -11.13 9.37
C GLU A 82 2.54 -10.88 7.88
N TRP A 83 1.79 -11.74 7.22
CA TRP A 83 1.54 -11.66 5.80
C TRP A 83 0.05 -11.59 5.53
N LEU A 84 -0.32 -10.77 4.57
CA LEU A 84 -1.64 -10.86 3.97
C LEU A 84 -1.61 -11.87 2.83
N SER A 85 -2.48 -12.88 2.93
CA SER A 85 -2.54 -14.01 2.01
C SER A 85 -3.97 -14.31 1.62
N ASP A 86 -4.17 -14.73 0.38
CA ASP A 86 -5.45 -15.28 -0.11
C ASP A 86 -5.56 -16.81 0.05
N GLY A 87 -4.57 -17.42 0.72
CA GLY A 87 -4.45 -18.86 0.92
C GLY A 87 -3.61 -19.59 -0.14
N HIS A 88 -3.30 -18.94 -1.26
CA HIS A 88 -2.41 -19.48 -2.29
C HIS A 88 -1.11 -18.69 -2.38
N THR A 89 -1.19 -17.36 -2.29
CA THR A 89 -0.05 -16.45 -2.41
C THR A 89 -0.06 -15.42 -1.29
N ARG A 90 1.15 -15.08 -0.83
CA ARG A 90 1.38 -13.93 0.06
C ARG A 90 1.46 -12.67 -0.80
N LEU A 91 0.52 -11.74 -0.60
CA LEU A 91 0.39 -10.55 -1.43
C LEU A 91 1.19 -9.37 -0.87
N ALA A 92 1.18 -9.20 0.45
CA ALA A 92 1.84 -8.11 1.14
C ALA A 92 2.29 -8.55 2.52
N LEU A 93 3.40 -7.99 2.99
CA LEU A 93 3.80 -8.06 4.39
C LEU A 93 3.00 -7.01 5.17
N VAL A 94 2.50 -7.38 6.34
CA VAL A 94 1.79 -6.51 7.28
C VAL A 94 2.79 -6.08 8.33
N LEU A 95 3.09 -4.78 8.35
CA LEU A 95 3.98 -4.18 9.34
C LEU A 95 3.14 -3.45 10.38
N ARG A 96 3.37 -3.75 11.65
CA ARG A 96 2.77 -3.02 12.78
C ARG A 96 3.73 -1.94 13.22
N ALA A 97 3.27 -0.70 13.35
CA ALA A 97 4.07 0.33 14.00
C ALA A 97 4.45 -0.14 15.42
N PRO A 98 5.74 -0.09 15.82
CA PRO A 98 6.13 -0.34 17.19
C PRO A 98 5.35 0.61 18.11
N HIS A 99 4.75 0.09 19.18
CA HIS A 99 3.96 0.91 20.12
C HIS A 99 4.80 1.97 20.86
N ASP A 100 6.13 1.96 20.76
CA ASP A 100 7.01 2.60 21.76
C ASP A 100 8.21 3.41 21.22
N THR A 101 8.24 3.83 19.96
CA THR A 101 9.29 4.74 19.48
C THR A 101 8.81 6.19 19.40
N HIS A 102 9.09 6.94 20.47
CA HIS A 102 9.10 8.38 20.47
C HIS A 102 10.24 8.94 19.57
N VAL A 103 9.98 10.14 19.04
CA VAL A 103 10.87 11.07 18.31
C VAL A 103 10.96 10.84 16.79
N ASP A 104 10.16 11.61 16.05
CA ASP A 104 10.30 11.94 14.61
C ASP A 104 10.14 10.85 13.53
N ALA A 105 9.56 9.70 13.82
CA ALA A 105 9.16 8.76 12.76
C ALA A 105 7.79 9.18 12.17
N PRO A 106 7.68 9.56 10.89
CA PRO A 106 6.40 9.93 10.24
C PRO A 106 5.40 8.76 10.12
N HIS A 107 5.77 7.55 10.55
CA HIS A 107 4.95 6.33 10.56
C HIS A 107 3.98 6.22 11.75
N ALA A 108 3.67 7.34 12.42
CA ALA A 108 3.20 7.35 13.81
C ALA A 108 1.86 6.66 14.11
N TYR A 109 1.05 6.25 13.12
CA TYR A 109 -0.25 5.62 13.42
C TYR A 109 -0.65 4.56 12.38
N GLY A 110 -0.70 3.29 12.82
CA GLY A 110 -1.42 2.21 12.14
C GLY A 110 -0.57 1.09 11.54
N LEU A 111 -1.26 0.18 10.83
CA LEU A 111 -0.67 -0.88 10.02
C LEU A 111 -0.13 -0.32 8.70
N THR A 112 0.89 -0.98 8.17
CA THR A 112 1.46 -0.73 6.84
C THR A 112 1.42 -2.01 6.02
N LEU A 113 1.03 -1.89 4.75
CA LEU A 113 1.08 -2.98 3.78
C LEU A 113 2.30 -2.80 2.88
N ALA A 114 3.24 -3.75 2.94
CA ALA A 114 4.46 -3.73 2.14
C ALA A 114 4.38 -4.74 0.99
N PHE A 115 4.36 -4.23 -0.24
CA PHE A 115 4.31 -4.99 -1.48
C PHE A 115 5.71 -5.08 -2.09
N ALA A 116 6.15 -6.30 -2.39
CA ALA A 116 7.42 -6.53 -3.07
C ALA A 116 7.25 -6.46 -4.59
N LEU A 117 8.13 -5.70 -5.25
CA LEU A 117 8.23 -5.66 -6.70
C LEU A 117 9.14 -6.79 -7.21
N PRO A 118 8.97 -7.21 -8.47
CA PRO A 118 9.85 -8.20 -9.09
C PRO A 118 11.31 -7.75 -9.10
N SER A 119 12.24 -8.71 -9.17
CA SER A 119 13.67 -8.40 -9.03
C SER A 119 14.23 -7.47 -10.12
N TYR A 120 13.60 -7.48 -11.28
CA TYR A 120 13.91 -6.66 -12.45
C TYR A 120 13.13 -5.32 -12.50
N ALA A 121 12.36 -4.99 -11.46
CA ALA A 121 11.76 -3.67 -11.32
C ALA A 121 12.84 -2.62 -11.05
N HIS A 122 12.78 -1.51 -11.78
CA HIS A 122 13.63 -0.34 -11.56
C HIS A 122 12.88 0.77 -10.80
N GLU A 123 13.61 1.75 -10.29
CA GLU A 123 13.08 2.86 -9.47
C GLU A 123 11.87 3.56 -10.11
N GLY A 124 11.97 3.96 -11.39
CA GLY A 124 10.86 4.63 -12.09
C GLY A 124 9.56 3.80 -12.12
N LEU A 125 9.64 2.47 -12.14
CA LEU A 125 8.47 1.60 -12.05
C LEU A 125 7.91 1.59 -10.62
N ALA A 126 8.79 1.54 -9.62
CA ALA A 126 8.38 1.61 -8.22
C ALA A 126 7.64 2.91 -7.92
N VAL A 127 8.15 4.05 -8.43
CA VAL A 127 7.50 5.37 -8.31
C VAL A 127 6.11 5.36 -8.99
N ALA A 128 6.02 4.88 -10.23
CA ALA A 128 4.74 4.83 -10.94
C ALA A 128 3.72 3.90 -10.26
N ALA A 129 4.16 2.74 -9.79
CA ALA A 129 3.32 1.81 -9.03
C ALA A 129 2.85 2.43 -7.72
N ALA A 130 3.75 3.02 -6.95
CA ALA A 130 3.45 3.67 -5.67
C ALA A 130 2.39 4.77 -5.81
N GLN A 131 2.50 5.61 -6.85
CA GLN A 131 1.51 6.65 -7.14
C GLN A 131 0.12 6.06 -7.41
N LEU A 132 0.03 5.10 -8.33
CA LEU A 132 -1.25 4.50 -8.70
C LEU A 132 -1.86 3.67 -7.56
N MET A 133 -1.04 2.98 -6.78
CA MET A 133 -1.47 2.24 -5.59
C MET A 133 -2.02 3.19 -4.53
N GLY A 134 -1.29 4.25 -4.21
CA GLY A 134 -1.73 5.23 -3.24
C GLY A 134 -3.02 5.94 -3.67
N GLU A 135 -3.15 6.29 -4.95
CA GLU A 135 -4.37 6.89 -5.50
C GLU A 135 -5.58 5.95 -5.37
N ALA A 136 -5.40 4.67 -5.70
CA ALA A 136 -6.46 3.67 -5.59
C ALA A 136 -6.92 3.46 -4.13
N VAL A 137 -5.98 3.46 -3.18
CA VAL A 137 -6.31 3.35 -1.74
C VAL A 137 -6.95 4.64 -1.21
N HIS A 138 -6.48 5.80 -1.65
CA HIS A 138 -7.06 7.08 -1.25
C HIS A 138 -8.50 7.26 -1.76
N ALA A 139 -8.78 6.79 -2.99
CA ALA A 139 -10.12 6.77 -3.54
C ALA A 139 -11.08 5.90 -2.70
N LEU A 140 -10.64 4.71 -2.28
CA LEU A 140 -11.42 3.83 -1.38
C LEU A 140 -11.76 4.54 -0.06
N ALA A 141 -10.79 5.21 0.56
CA ALA A 141 -11.00 5.94 1.81
C ALA A 141 -12.00 7.11 1.64
N SER A 142 -11.96 7.78 0.49
CA SER A 142 -12.86 8.90 0.16
C SER A 142 -14.31 8.42 -0.08
N GLU A 143 -14.50 7.23 -0.66
CA GLU A 143 -15.82 6.63 -0.88
C GLU A 143 -16.44 6.08 0.41
N ALA A 144 -15.62 5.62 1.37
CA ALA A 144 -16.07 5.12 2.66
C ALA A 144 -16.48 6.23 3.65
N ALA A 145 -16.06 7.49 3.42
CA ALA A 145 -16.51 8.61 4.22
C ALA A 145 -18.02 8.85 3.99
N PRO A 146 -18.83 9.06 5.06
CA PRO A 146 -20.24 9.35 4.88
C PRO A 146 -20.38 10.59 4.01
N ARG A 147 -21.06 10.45 2.86
CA ARG A 147 -21.53 11.60 2.09
C ARG A 147 -22.42 12.36 3.04
N VAL A 148 -21.93 13.48 3.57
CA VAL A 148 -22.78 14.44 4.27
C VAL A 148 -23.75 14.91 3.20
N THR A 149 -24.92 14.26 3.13
CA THR A 149 -26.09 14.79 2.46
C THR A 149 -26.42 16.05 3.22
N SER A 150 -25.87 17.16 2.72
CA SER A 150 -26.40 18.49 2.92
C SER A 150 -27.78 18.52 2.24
N ASP A 151 -28.74 17.87 2.88
CA ASP A 151 -30.15 18.15 2.65
C ASP A 151 -30.44 19.38 3.50
N ALA A 152 -30.24 20.53 2.88
CA ALA A 152 -30.59 21.83 3.42
C ALA A 152 -31.69 22.41 2.54
N ALA A 153 -32.80 22.72 3.22
CA ALA A 153 -33.99 23.47 2.83
C ALA A 153 -35.13 22.70 2.15
#